data_AF-A0A958F497-F1
#
_entry.id   AF-A0A958F497-F1
#
_cell.length_a   1.000
_cell.length_b   1.000
_cell.length_c   1.000
_cell.angle_alpha   90.00
_cell.angle_beta   90.00
_cell.angle_gamma   90.00
#
_symmetry.space_group_name_H-M   'P 1'
#
loop_
_entity.id
_entity.type
_entity.pdbx_description
1 polymer ?
#
loop_
_entity_poly.entity_id
_entity_poly.type
_entity_poly.pdbx_seq_one_letter_code
_entity_poly.pdbx_strand_id
1 'polypeptide(L)' 'MVDEFYENVDDAIETLKARMIEMGLAESGDNVVFTAGLPFTQRRPTNVLRIEEL' A
#
# COMPACT_ATOMS: atom_id res chain seq x y z
N MET A 1 -10.11 16.08 -13.74
CA MET A 1 -10.35 14.96 -12.82
C MET A 1 -9.03 14.69 -12.15
N VAL A 2 -8.94 14.99 -10.86
CA VAL A 2 -7.81 14.52 -10.04
C VAL A 2 -8.10 13.04 -9.83
N ASP A 3 -7.21 12.19 -10.32
CA ASP A 3 -7.28 10.74 -10.16
C ASP A 3 -7.40 10.42 -8.65
N GLU A 4 -8.62 10.10 -8.18
CA GLU A 4 -8.91 9.67 -6.79
C GLU A 4 -8.06 8.46 -6.38
N PHE A 5 -7.58 7.70 -7.36
CA PHE A 5 -6.62 6.61 -7.19
C PHE A 5 -5.31 7.05 -6.51
N TYR A 6 -4.91 8.32 -6.61
CA TYR A 6 -3.68 8.81 -5.96
C TYR A 6 -3.87 9.29 -4.51
N GLU A 7 -5.08 9.28 -3.98
CA GLU A 7 -5.36 9.70 -2.60
C GLU A 7 -5.84 8.53 -1.72
N ASN A 8 -6.34 7.44 -2.30
CA ASN A 8 -6.86 6.32 -1.51
C ASN A 8 -5.78 5.26 -1.20
N VAL A 9 -5.06 5.48 -0.09
CA VAL A 9 -4.07 4.51 0.44
C VAL A 9 -4.68 3.14 0.71
N ASP A 10 -5.96 3.07 1.11
CA ASP A 10 -6.59 1.80 1.47
C ASP A 10 -6.73 0.89 0.24
N ASP A 11 -7.21 1.43 -0.89
CA ASP A 11 -7.34 0.67 -2.15
C ASP A 11 -5.98 0.18 -2.67
N ALA A 12 -4.94 1.00 -2.52
CA ALA A 12 -3.57 0.66 -2.89
C ALA A 12 -3.02 -0.47 -2.02
N ILE A 13 -3.28 -0.43 -0.71
CA ILE A 13 -2.87 -1.48 0.23
C ILE A 13 -3.57 -2.79 -0.10
N GLU A 14 -4.89 -2.80 -0.29
CA GLU A 14 -5.63 -4.04 -0.63
C GLU A 14 -5.13 -4.67 -1.93
N THR A 15 -4.83 -3.84 -2.94
CA THR A 15 -4.23 -4.32 -4.20
C THR A 15 -2.84 -4.94 -3.97
N LEU A 16 -2.01 -4.34 -3.11
CA LEU A 16 -0.69 -4.86 -2.79
C LEU A 16 -0.76 -6.17 -2.00
N LYS A 17 -1.69 -6.28 -1.03
CA LYS A 17 -1.93 -7.51 -0.26
C LYS A 17 -2.24 -8.69 -1.19
N ALA A 18 -3.19 -8.53 -2.12
CA ALA A 18 -3.54 -9.56 -3.09
C ALA A 18 -2.33 -10.00 -3.94
N ARG A 19 -1.56 -9.04 -4.47
CA ARG A 19 -0.37 -9.33 -5.28
C ARG A 19 0.74 -10.03 -4.51
N MET A 20 0.95 -9.69 -3.24
CA MET A 20 1.97 -10.34 -2.41
C MET A 20 1.67 -11.83 -2.22
N ILE A 21 0.41 -12.19 -2.00
CA ILE A 21 -0.05 -13.58 -1.91
C ILE A 21 0.09 -14.29 -3.26
N GLU A 22 -0.38 -13.68 -4.36
CA GLU A 22 -0.28 -14.25 -5.72
C GLU A 22 1.18 -14.54 -6.14
N MET A 23 2.11 -13.69 -5.72
CA MET A 23 3.54 -13.84 -6.01
C MET A 23 4.26 -14.80 -5.05
N GLY A 24 3.58 -15.32 -4.02
CA GLY A 24 4.20 -16.14 -2.98
C GLY A 24 5.25 -15.40 -2.15
N LEU A 25 5.13 -14.07 -2.03
CA LEU A 25 6.02 -13.23 -1.23
C LEU A 25 5.63 -13.20 0.25
N ALA A 26 4.38 -13.51 0.55
CA ALA A 26 3.83 -13.60 1.90
C ALA A 26 2.59 -14.51 1.91
N GLU A 27 2.22 -14.99 3.09
CA GLU A 27 1.07 -15.88 3.31
C GLU A 27 0.05 -15.24 4.26
N SER A 28 -1.14 -15.83 4.36
CA SER A 28 -2.17 -15.31 5.27
C SER A 28 -1.73 -15.43 6.73
N GLY A 29 -1.96 -14.37 7.50
CA GLY A 29 -1.52 -14.22 8.88
C GLY A 29 -0.15 -13.55 9.04
N ASP A 30 0.57 -13.28 7.95
CA ASP A 30 1.80 -12.48 8.00
C ASP A 30 1.48 -11.01 8.30
N ASN A 31 2.37 -10.36 9.06
CA ASN A 31 2.31 -8.92 9.29
C ASN A 31 3.17 -8.19 8.24
N VAL A 32 2.58 -7.20 7.57
CA VAL A 32 3.23 -6.40 6.53
C VAL A 32 3.29 -4.95 6.96
N VAL A 33 4.46 -4.33 6.76
CA VAL A 33 4.68 -2.90 7.00
C VAL A 33 4.75 -2.17 5.65
N PHE A 34 3.81 -1.27 5.42
CA PHE A 34 3.78 -0.40 4.25
C PHE A 34 4.33 0.98 4.60
N THR A 35 5.24 1.49 3.76
CA THR A 35 5.68 2.89 3.81
C THR A 35 5.31 3.58 2.52
N ALA A 36 4.67 4.74 2.61
CA ALA A 36 4.26 5.52 1.46
C ALA A 36 4.49 7.02 1.70
N GLY A 37 4.37 7.80 0.63
CA GLY A 37 4.31 9.24 0.74
C GLY A 37 3.15 9.78 -0.08
N LEU A 38 2.33 10.62 0.55
CA LEU A 38 1.17 11.24 -0.06
C LEU A 38 1.36 12.75 -0.25
N PRO A 39 0.85 13.32 -1.36
CA PRO A 39 0.24 12.61 -2.49
C PRO A 39 1.29 11.81 -3.27
N PHE A 40 0.91 10.68 -3.89
CA PHE A 40 1.86 9.79 -4.59
C PHE A 40 2.59 10.47 -5.76
N THR A 41 2.06 11.59 -6.26
CA THR A 41 2.62 12.36 -7.37
C THR A 41 3.84 13.21 -6.97
N GLN A 42 4.11 13.37 -5.68
CA GLN A 42 5.23 14.18 -5.21
C GLN A 42 6.49 13.32 -5.02
N ARG A 43 7.67 13.91 -5.21
CA ARG A 43 8.96 13.27 -4.90
C ARG A 43 9.40 13.62 -3.49
N ARG A 44 9.93 12.63 -2.75
CA ARG A 44 10.27 12.72 -1.32
C ARG A 44 9.07 13.06 -0.38
N PRO A 45 7.84 12.54 -0.58
CA PRO A 45 6.73 12.86 0.30
C PRO A 45 6.53 11.82 1.43
N THR A 46 7.49 10.94 1.71
CA THR A 46 7.32 9.82 2.66
C THR A 46 6.81 10.32 4.02
N ASN A 47 5.56 10.00 4.32
CA ASN A 47 4.83 10.49 5.50
C ASN A 47 3.77 9.49 6.01
N VAL A 48 3.70 8.29 5.44
CA VAL A 48 2.77 7.23 5.85
C VAL A 48 3.55 5.99 6.26
N LEU A 49 3.18 5.43 7.40
CA LEU A 49 3.55 4.09 7.87
C LEU A 49 2.25 3.36 8.23
N ARG A 50 2.10 2.13 7.75
CA ARG A 50 0.93 1.30 8.05
C ARG A 50 1.34 -0.14 8.29
N ILE A 51 0.68 -0.80 9.24
CA ILE A 51 0.92 -2.20 9.58
C ILE A 51 -0.41 -2.93 9.38
N GLU A 52 -0.39 -3.99 8.59
CA GLU A 52 -1.57 -4.79 8.26
C GLU A 52 -1.26 -6.28 8.40
N GLU A 53 -2.28 -7.07 8.71
CA GLU A 53 -2.24 -8.52 8.61
C GLU A 53 -2.79 -8.95 7.25
N LEU A 54 -2.14 -9.93 6.61
CA LEU A 54 -2.51 -10.48 5.30
C LEU A 54 -3.66 -11.50 5.36
#